data_AF-W5L3M2-F1
#
_entry.id   AF-W5L3M2-F1
#
_cell.length_a   1.000
_cell.length_b   1.000
_cell.length_c   1.000
_cell.angle_alpha   90.00
_cell.angle_beta   90.00
_cell.angle_gamma   90.00
#
_symmetry.space_group_name_H-M   'P 1'
#
loop_
_entity.id
_entity.type
_entity.pdbx_description
1 polymer ?
#
loop_
_entity_poly.entity_id
_entity_poly.type
_entity_poly.pdbx_seq_one_letter_code
_entity_poly.pdbx_strand_id
1 'polypeptide(L)'
;CSGRVEVFIGERWGTVCSQGWDLRDAAVVCRELDCGFAFTTRPGAHYSRSIGEVWWRNVGCSGDEFTLDLCERTTNDGVCSHNEDAGVECTKLPAPTLTMQSPFSAYSAGEAVLFTCTAPYWRHPIDFYLYKSGVDTPLVTQRADFRQTRVELTLSDLETSHQGSYSCLYRLQGNPGNSPSSNIINITVEIHTPQIWYNASPTARPGWVNRGQSFNVTCSTQPQYPGGSFQLRLIRPNGTVRHSLPALTPFVTFSFPNAQASNEGYYCCLYKVQFGGRTFVSRESQPLAINVRDPVLSPVLISLLVSGLTFVTATCAILIVAKVYCKRAKKPTELERESRTVDNTYIALTIK
;
A
#
# COMPACT_ATOMS: atom_id res chain seq x y z
N CYS A 1 -44.75 -15.29 -2.47
CA CYS A 1 -46.20 -15.14 -2.78
C CYS A 1 -46.57 -16.21 -3.78
N SER A 2 -47.79 -16.73 -3.78
CA SER A 2 -48.23 -17.67 -4.79
C SER A 2 -49.73 -17.57 -4.98
N GLY A 3 -50.20 -17.65 -6.22
CA GLY A 3 -51.61 -17.51 -6.52
C GLY A 3 -51.94 -17.38 -8.00
N ARG A 4 -53.24 -17.36 -8.28
CA ARG A 4 -53.81 -17.02 -9.59
C ARG A 4 -53.60 -15.54 -9.88
N VAL A 5 -53.34 -15.20 -11.14
CA VAL A 5 -53.19 -13.80 -11.57
C VAL A 5 -54.56 -13.25 -11.97
N GLU A 6 -54.96 -12.18 -11.31
CA GLU A 6 -56.20 -11.44 -11.59
C GLU A 6 -55.87 -9.95 -11.78
N VAL A 7 -56.55 -9.31 -12.73
CA VAL A 7 -56.40 -7.89 -13.04
C VAL A 7 -57.73 -7.17 -12.88
N PHE A 8 -57.67 -5.92 -12.44
CA PHE A 8 -58.84 -5.11 -12.14
C PHE A 8 -59.06 -4.07 -13.24
N ILE A 9 -60.15 -4.22 -14.00
CA ILE A 9 -60.49 -3.36 -15.13
C ILE A 9 -61.95 -2.94 -15.00
N GLY A 10 -62.23 -1.63 -15.08
CA GLY A 10 -63.61 -1.12 -15.08
C GLY A 10 -64.43 -1.60 -13.88
N GLU A 11 -63.85 -1.51 -12.68
CA GLU A 11 -64.45 -1.93 -11.40
C GLU A 11 -64.67 -3.45 -11.22
N ARG A 12 -64.13 -4.29 -12.11
CA ARG A 12 -64.32 -5.74 -12.08
C ARG A 12 -62.98 -6.49 -12.12
N TRP A 13 -62.87 -7.53 -11.30
CA TRP A 13 -61.77 -8.48 -11.35
C TRP A 13 -61.99 -9.51 -12.47
N GLY A 14 -60.91 -9.92 -13.11
CA GLY A 14 -60.90 -11.03 -14.04
C GLY A 14 -59.51 -11.63 -14.20
N THR A 15 -59.43 -12.83 -14.75
CA THR A 15 -58.19 -13.63 -14.79
C THR A 15 -57.40 -13.40 -16.08
N VAL A 16 -56.15 -13.85 -16.07
CA VAL A 16 -55.29 -13.93 -17.26
C VAL A 16 -55.19 -15.38 -17.72
N CYS A 17 -55.24 -15.62 -19.03
CA CYS A 17 -55.07 -16.94 -19.61
C CYS A 17 -53.59 -17.37 -19.61
N SER A 18 -53.34 -18.66 -19.38
CA SER A 18 -52.00 -19.28 -19.41
C SER A 18 -51.46 -19.55 -20.82
N GLN A 19 -52.25 -19.29 -21.87
CA GLN A 19 -51.78 -19.34 -23.25
C GLN A 19 -50.78 -18.21 -23.50
N GLY A 20 -49.53 -18.57 -23.80
CA GLY A 20 -48.43 -17.62 -23.98
C GLY A 20 -47.76 -17.17 -22.67
N TRP A 21 -48.33 -17.54 -21.52
CA TRP A 21 -47.84 -17.13 -20.20
C TRP A 21 -46.50 -17.80 -19.85
N ASP A 22 -45.47 -16.99 -19.66
CA ASP A 22 -44.11 -17.44 -19.36
C ASP A 22 -43.49 -16.74 -18.12
N LEU A 23 -42.22 -17.06 -17.83
CA LEU A 23 -41.52 -16.53 -16.67
C LEU A 23 -41.27 -15.02 -16.72
N ARG A 24 -41.27 -14.41 -17.92
CA ARG A 24 -41.14 -12.95 -18.07
C ARG A 24 -42.41 -12.25 -17.64
N ASP A 25 -43.58 -12.80 -18.00
CA ASP A 25 -44.86 -12.27 -17.54
C ASP A 25 -44.99 -12.40 -16.02
N ALA A 26 -44.63 -13.58 -15.49
CA ALA A 26 -44.61 -13.81 -14.06
C ALA A 26 -43.64 -12.86 -13.33
N ALA A 27 -42.51 -12.51 -13.94
CA ALA A 27 -41.53 -11.61 -13.32
C ALA A 27 -42.09 -10.19 -13.17
N VAL A 28 -42.84 -9.70 -14.16
CA VAL A 28 -43.56 -8.42 -14.06
C VAL A 28 -44.56 -8.46 -12.90
N VAL A 29 -45.39 -9.50 -12.80
CA VAL A 29 -46.35 -9.65 -11.68
C VAL A 29 -45.67 -9.72 -10.32
N CYS A 30 -44.62 -10.54 -10.19
CA CYS A 30 -43.91 -10.70 -8.91
C CYS A 30 -43.24 -9.40 -8.48
N ARG A 31 -42.76 -8.59 -9.43
CA ARG A 31 -42.18 -7.26 -9.17
C ARG A 31 -43.25 -6.23 -8.83
N GLU A 32 -44.34 -6.18 -9.61
CA GLU A 32 -45.47 -5.26 -9.40
C GLU A 32 -46.09 -5.44 -8.00
N LEU A 33 -46.16 -6.68 -7.51
CA LEU A 33 -46.68 -7.01 -6.18
C LEU A 33 -45.64 -6.97 -5.04
N ASP A 34 -44.38 -6.56 -5.32
CA ASP A 34 -43.25 -6.59 -4.37
C ASP A 34 -43.05 -7.97 -3.68
N CYS A 35 -43.32 -9.02 -4.44
CA CYS A 35 -43.32 -10.40 -3.98
C CYS A 35 -41.99 -11.15 -4.27
N GLY A 36 -41.01 -10.45 -4.85
CA GLY A 36 -39.71 -10.97 -5.22
C GLY A 36 -39.65 -11.41 -6.68
N PHE A 37 -39.01 -12.54 -6.94
CA PHE A 37 -38.72 -13.06 -8.28
C PHE A 37 -39.72 -14.14 -8.68
N ALA A 38 -40.06 -14.20 -9.97
CA ALA A 38 -40.83 -15.31 -10.49
C ALA A 38 -40.06 -16.62 -10.33
N PHE A 39 -40.51 -17.52 -9.47
CA PHE A 39 -39.90 -18.84 -9.31
C PHE A 39 -40.38 -19.79 -10.42
N THR A 40 -41.69 -19.82 -10.65
CA THR A 40 -42.29 -20.65 -11.70
C THR A 40 -43.66 -20.12 -12.09
N THR A 41 -44.05 -20.39 -13.33
CA THR A 41 -45.42 -20.23 -13.81
C THR A 41 -46.25 -21.45 -13.43
N ARG A 42 -47.51 -21.24 -13.03
CA ARG A 42 -48.47 -22.30 -12.73
C ARG A 42 -49.66 -22.21 -13.69
N PRO A 43 -49.57 -22.82 -14.89
CA PRO A 43 -50.67 -22.80 -15.85
C PRO A 43 -51.83 -23.72 -15.43
N GLY A 44 -52.96 -23.61 -16.12
CA GLY A 44 -54.03 -24.61 -16.02
C GLY A 44 -54.86 -24.54 -14.73
N ALA A 45 -55.12 -23.34 -14.21
CA ALA A 45 -55.95 -23.13 -13.02
C ALA A 45 -55.46 -23.85 -11.75
N HIS A 46 -54.13 -23.97 -11.62
CA HIS A 46 -53.47 -24.63 -10.49
C HIS A 46 -53.93 -24.12 -9.11
N TYR A 47 -54.21 -22.81 -9.00
CA TYR A 47 -54.64 -22.17 -7.75
C TYR A 47 -56.16 -22.01 -7.64
N SER A 48 -56.91 -22.98 -8.17
CA SER A 48 -58.37 -22.97 -8.37
C SER A 48 -58.84 -22.09 -9.53
N ARG A 49 -60.05 -22.39 -10.00
CA ARG A 49 -60.74 -21.66 -11.07
C ARG A 49 -61.39 -20.40 -10.51
N SER A 50 -61.37 -19.32 -11.27
CA SER A 50 -62.17 -18.14 -10.92
C SER A 50 -63.61 -18.24 -11.43
N ILE A 51 -64.42 -17.27 -11.05
CA ILE A 51 -65.77 -17.05 -11.55
C ILE A 51 -65.79 -15.64 -12.12
N GLY A 52 -66.08 -15.49 -13.40
CA GLY A 52 -66.20 -14.18 -14.04
C GLY A 52 -65.54 -14.14 -15.40
N GLU A 53 -64.85 -13.04 -15.67
CA GLU A 53 -64.26 -12.77 -16.98
C GLU A 53 -62.79 -13.19 -17.01
N VAL A 54 -62.35 -13.77 -18.12
CA VAL A 54 -60.93 -13.91 -18.44
C VAL A 54 -60.59 -12.73 -19.34
N TRP A 55 -59.79 -11.78 -18.87
CA TRP A 55 -59.57 -10.51 -19.57
C TRP A 55 -58.64 -10.68 -20.78
N TRP A 56 -57.47 -11.27 -20.53
CA TRP A 56 -56.37 -11.26 -21.49
C TRP A 56 -55.86 -12.68 -21.78
N ARG A 57 -55.32 -12.84 -22.98
CA ARG A 57 -54.55 -14.01 -23.44
C ARG A 57 -53.31 -13.54 -24.20
N ASN A 58 -52.35 -14.45 -24.40
CA ASN A 58 -51.10 -14.15 -25.09
C ASN A 58 -50.43 -12.90 -24.50
N VAL A 59 -50.37 -12.82 -23.17
CA VAL A 59 -49.54 -11.79 -22.53
C VAL A 59 -48.10 -12.10 -22.90
N GLY A 60 -47.39 -11.10 -23.40
CA GLY A 60 -46.02 -11.22 -23.88
C GLY A 60 -45.17 -10.07 -23.38
N CYS A 61 -44.70 -10.19 -22.15
CA CYS A 61 -43.77 -9.25 -21.54
C CYS A 61 -42.32 -9.52 -21.98
N SER A 62 -41.51 -8.47 -22.04
CA SER A 62 -40.05 -8.57 -22.11
C SER A 62 -39.46 -8.99 -20.75
N GLY A 63 -40.15 -8.68 -19.65
CA GLY A 63 -39.76 -8.97 -18.27
C GLY A 63 -39.31 -7.73 -17.49
N ASP A 64 -39.25 -6.57 -18.13
CA ASP A 64 -38.76 -5.31 -17.57
C ASP A 64 -39.86 -4.25 -17.40
N GLU A 65 -41.09 -4.56 -17.82
CA GLU A 65 -42.25 -3.70 -17.69
C GLU A 65 -42.61 -3.42 -16.22
N PHE A 66 -43.04 -2.19 -15.92
CA PHE A 66 -43.38 -1.83 -14.54
C PHE A 66 -44.63 -2.53 -14.02
N THR A 67 -45.59 -2.78 -14.90
CA THR A 67 -46.91 -3.33 -14.59
C THR A 67 -47.37 -4.23 -15.73
N LEU A 68 -48.20 -5.24 -15.42
CA LEU A 68 -48.63 -6.25 -16.38
C LEU A 68 -49.47 -5.67 -17.54
N ASP A 69 -50.12 -4.54 -17.32
CA ASP A 69 -50.96 -3.86 -18.33
C ASP A 69 -50.16 -3.20 -19.46
N LEU A 70 -48.85 -2.97 -19.26
CA LEU A 70 -47.91 -2.43 -20.25
C LEU A 70 -47.35 -3.47 -21.22
N CYS A 71 -47.54 -4.76 -20.94
CA CYS A 71 -47.11 -5.82 -21.84
C CYS A 71 -48.02 -5.93 -23.07
N GLU A 72 -47.49 -6.46 -24.18
CA GLU A 72 -48.32 -6.83 -25.32
C GLU A 72 -49.30 -7.93 -24.90
N ARG A 73 -50.56 -7.82 -25.34
CA ARG A 73 -51.63 -8.73 -24.95
C ARG A 73 -52.79 -8.68 -25.93
N THR A 74 -53.58 -9.74 -25.96
CA THR A 74 -54.83 -9.81 -26.72
C THR A 74 -56.01 -9.99 -25.77
N THR A 75 -57.20 -9.48 -26.13
CA THR A 75 -58.44 -9.80 -25.43
C THR A 75 -58.74 -11.30 -25.55
N ASN A 76 -59.37 -11.88 -24.52
CA ASN A 76 -59.65 -13.30 -24.51
C ASN A 76 -60.64 -13.73 -25.60
N ASP A 77 -61.67 -12.90 -25.88
CA ASP A 77 -62.74 -13.15 -26.87
C ASP A 77 -63.39 -14.54 -26.76
N GLY A 78 -63.45 -15.11 -25.55
CA GLY A 78 -64.03 -16.42 -25.26
C GLY A 78 -63.16 -17.62 -25.63
N VAL A 79 -61.89 -17.41 -26.00
CA VAL A 79 -60.95 -18.48 -26.38
C VAL A 79 -60.53 -19.31 -25.17
N CYS A 80 -60.05 -18.66 -24.11
CA CYS A 80 -59.64 -19.33 -22.89
C CYS A 80 -60.80 -19.43 -21.90
N SER A 81 -60.84 -20.54 -21.18
CA SER A 81 -61.73 -20.76 -20.04
C SER A 81 -60.97 -20.65 -18.72
N HIS A 82 -61.69 -20.64 -17.58
CA HIS A 82 -61.06 -20.70 -16.26
C HIS A 82 -60.29 -22.00 -15.98
N ASN A 83 -60.30 -22.98 -16.89
CA ASN A 83 -59.38 -24.13 -16.81
C ASN A 83 -57.95 -23.75 -17.17
N GLU A 84 -57.77 -22.59 -17.80
CA GLU A 84 -56.50 -22.11 -18.32
C GLU A 84 -56.03 -20.87 -17.56
N ASP A 85 -56.60 -20.56 -16.39
CA ASP A 85 -56.17 -19.42 -15.59
C ASP A 85 -54.66 -19.52 -15.27
N ALA A 86 -53.96 -18.41 -15.51
CA ALA A 86 -52.55 -18.25 -15.22
C ALA A 86 -52.31 -18.08 -13.72
N GLY A 87 -51.22 -18.66 -13.25
CA GLY A 87 -50.76 -18.55 -11.87
C GLY A 87 -49.27 -18.27 -11.81
N VAL A 88 -48.86 -17.70 -10.68
CA VAL A 88 -47.46 -17.38 -10.38
C VAL A 88 -47.08 -17.91 -9.02
N GLU A 89 -45.83 -18.31 -8.92
CA GLU A 89 -45.15 -18.53 -7.65
C GLU A 89 -43.94 -17.60 -7.61
N CYS A 90 -43.94 -16.67 -6.67
CA CYS A 90 -42.89 -15.68 -6.44
C CYS A 90 -42.09 -16.04 -5.19
N THR A 91 -40.76 -15.95 -5.29
CA THR A 91 -39.84 -16.18 -4.17
C THR A 91 -38.86 -15.04 -4.02
N LYS A 92 -38.48 -14.71 -2.77
CA LYS A 92 -37.39 -13.77 -2.54
C LYS A 92 -36.08 -14.53 -2.69
N LEU A 93 -35.27 -14.15 -3.67
CA LEU A 93 -33.95 -14.74 -3.84
C LEU A 93 -33.07 -14.36 -2.65
N PRO A 94 -32.46 -15.33 -1.94
CA PRO A 94 -31.49 -15.05 -0.90
C PRO A 94 -30.25 -14.38 -1.49
N ALA A 95 -29.68 -13.42 -0.76
CA ALA A 95 -28.42 -12.80 -1.12
C ALA A 95 -27.29 -13.84 -1.11
N PRO A 96 -26.38 -13.84 -2.10
CA PRO A 96 -25.19 -14.66 -2.04
C PRO A 96 -24.21 -14.10 -1.00
N THR A 97 -23.25 -14.93 -0.59
CA THR A 97 -22.15 -14.51 0.26
C THR A 97 -20.88 -14.42 -0.57
N LEU A 98 -20.23 -13.26 -0.55
CA LEU A 98 -18.93 -13.04 -1.17
C LEU A 98 -17.84 -13.19 -0.11
N THR A 99 -16.89 -14.07 -0.37
CA THR A 99 -15.66 -14.22 0.42
C THR A 99 -14.46 -14.01 -0.48
N MET A 100 -13.33 -13.65 0.12
CA MET A 100 -12.05 -13.53 -0.57
C MET A 100 -11.15 -14.62 -0.02
N GLN A 101 -10.43 -15.32 -0.90
CA GLN A 101 -9.56 -16.42 -0.46
C GLN A 101 -8.35 -15.90 0.34
N SER A 102 -7.88 -14.69 0.02
CA SER A 102 -6.83 -14.02 0.80
C SER A 102 -7.40 -13.46 2.11
N PRO A 103 -6.66 -13.57 3.23
CA PRO A 103 -7.00 -12.90 4.48
C PRO A 103 -6.67 -11.40 4.48
N PHE A 104 -5.97 -10.88 3.47
CA PHE A 104 -5.53 -9.48 3.38
C PHE A 104 -6.25 -8.72 2.28
N SER A 105 -6.63 -7.48 2.54
CA SER A 105 -7.22 -6.58 1.54
C SER A 105 -6.20 -5.84 0.69
N ALA A 106 -4.91 -5.82 1.05
CA ALA A 106 -3.86 -5.11 0.30
C ALA A 106 -3.09 -6.03 -0.65
N TYR A 107 -2.94 -5.63 -1.91
CA TYR A 107 -2.30 -6.41 -2.99
C TYR A 107 -1.20 -5.64 -3.69
N SER A 108 -0.29 -6.28 -4.40
CA SER A 108 0.64 -5.59 -5.30
C SER A 108 0.06 -5.53 -6.72
N ALA A 109 0.51 -4.58 -7.53
CA ALA A 109 0.18 -4.58 -8.95
C ALA A 109 0.75 -5.85 -9.63
N GLY A 110 -0.02 -6.43 -10.56
CA GLY A 110 0.28 -7.69 -11.25
C GLY A 110 -0.17 -8.95 -10.49
N GLU A 111 -0.67 -8.84 -9.27
CA GLU A 111 -1.24 -9.99 -8.54
C GLU A 111 -2.63 -10.35 -9.04
N ALA A 112 -3.24 -11.38 -8.46
CA ALA A 112 -4.64 -11.73 -8.71
C ALA A 112 -5.40 -11.81 -7.38
N VAL A 113 -6.62 -11.27 -7.35
CA VAL A 113 -7.57 -11.52 -6.25
C VAL A 113 -8.50 -12.64 -6.64
N LEU A 114 -8.58 -13.65 -5.79
CA LEU A 114 -9.52 -14.76 -5.95
C LEU A 114 -10.70 -14.58 -4.99
N PHE A 115 -11.86 -14.27 -5.55
CA PHE A 115 -13.11 -14.19 -4.83
C PHE A 115 -13.86 -15.53 -4.92
N THR A 116 -14.59 -15.89 -3.87
CA THR A 116 -15.53 -17.01 -3.88
C THR A 116 -16.92 -16.46 -3.63
N CYS A 117 -17.82 -16.65 -4.58
CA CYS A 117 -19.22 -16.27 -4.42
C CYS A 117 -20.06 -17.52 -4.21
N THR A 118 -20.81 -17.55 -3.11
CA THR A 118 -21.63 -18.71 -2.71
C THR A 118 -23.10 -18.32 -2.71
N ALA A 119 -23.89 -19.02 -3.51
CA ALA A 119 -25.35 -18.91 -3.50
C ALA A 119 -25.96 -20.11 -2.75
N PRO A 120 -27.20 -20.00 -2.27
CA PRO A 120 -27.93 -21.15 -1.73
C PRO A 120 -28.14 -22.25 -2.78
N TYR A 121 -28.60 -23.43 -2.36
CA TYR A 121 -28.79 -24.54 -3.29
C TYR A 121 -29.91 -24.25 -4.30
N TRP A 122 -29.61 -24.46 -5.59
CA TRP A 122 -30.55 -24.30 -6.69
C TRP A 122 -30.58 -25.57 -7.54
N ARG A 123 -31.76 -25.90 -8.09
CA ARG A 123 -31.94 -27.06 -8.99
C ARG A 123 -31.71 -26.72 -10.47
N HIS A 124 -31.28 -25.48 -10.76
CA HIS A 124 -31.07 -24.97 -12.11
C HIS A 124 -29.70 -24.30 -12.20
N PRO A 125 -29.08 -24.27 -13.40
CA PRO A 125 -27.85 -23.53 -13.62
C PRO A 125 -28.01 -22.05 -13.29
N ILE A 126 -26.98 -21.47 -12.69
CA ILE A 126 -26.93 -20.03 -12.34
C ILE A 126 -25.66 -19.40 -12.89
N ASP A 127 -25.77 -18.14 -13.26
CA ASP A 127 -24.63 -17.32 -13.65
C ASP A 127 -24.29 -16.37 -12.51
N PHE A 128 -23.04 -16.37 -12.07
CA PHE A 128 -22.50 -15.49 -11.05
C PHE A 128 -21.78 -14.31 -11.70
N TYR A 129 -21.90 -13.15 -11.07
CA TYR A 129 -21.35 -11.89 -11.55
C TYR A 129 -20.64 -11.17 -10.42
N LEU A 130 -19.35 -10.89 -10.61
CA LEU A 130 -18.57 -10.02 -9.74
C LEU A 130 -18.72 -8.57 -10.20
N TYR A 131 -19.10 -7.69 -9.29
CA TYR A 131 -19.21 -6.26 -9.54
C TYR A 131 -18.24 -5.47 -8.67
N LYS A 132 -17.75 -4.37 -9.22
CA LYS A 132 -17.10 -3.31 -8.46
C LYS A 132 -18.11 -2.19 -8.25
N SER A 133 -18.16 -1.66 -7.04
CA SER A 133 -19.06 -0.55 -6.70
C SER A 133 -18.83 0.63 -7.64
N GLY A 134 -19.91 1.10 -8.28
CA GLY A 134 -19.88 2.17 -9.28
C GLY A 134 -19.59 1.71 -10.72
N VAL A 135 -19.53 0.40 -10.98
CA VAL A 135 -19.38 -0.17 -12.33
C VAL A 135 -20.60 -1.03 -12.64
N ASP A 136 -21.37 -0.67 -13.68
CA ASP A 136 -22.62 -1.35 -14.06
C ASP A 136 -22.40 -2.66 -14.83
N THR A 137 -21.19 -2.86 -15.36
CA THR A 137 -20.81 -4.09 -16.05
C THR A 137 -20.09 -5.05 -15.11
N PRO A 138 -20.37 -6.36 -15.17
CA PRO A 138 -19.68 -7.34 -14.36
C PRO A 138 -18.22 -7.47 -14.78
N LEU A 139 -17.30 -7.49 -13.80
CA LEU A 139 -15.87 -7.66 -14.03
C LEU A 139 -15.52 -9.11 -14.37
N VAL A 140 -16.21 -10.04 -13.72
CA VAL A 140 -16.01 -11.49 -13.92
C VAL A 140 -17.38 -12.14 -13.93
N THR A 141 -17.63 -12.97 -14.93
CA THR A 141 -18.85 -13.77 -15.02
C THR A 141 -18.47 -15.24 -15.06
N GLN A 142 -19.13 -16.06 -14.22
CA GLN A 142 -18.86 -17.49 -14.15
C GLN A 142 -20.17 -18.27 -14.05
N ARG A 143 -20.34 -19.26 -14.93
CA ARG A 143 -21.48 -20.17 -14.89
C ARG A 143 -21.24 -21.29 -13.88
N ALA A 144 -22.29 -21.64 -13.14
CA ALA A 144 -22.35 -22.78 -12.24
C ALA A 144 -23.45 -23.75 -12.68
N ASP A 145 -23.13 -25.04 -12.70
CA ASP A 145 -24.13 -26.10 -12.91
C ASP A 145 -24.99 -26.33 -11.65
N PHE A 146 -26.09 -27.07 -11.75
CA PHE A 146 -27.01 -27.34 -10.63
C PHE A 146 -26.37 -28.08 -9.44
N ARG A 147 -25.16 -28.63 -9.60
CA ARG A 147 -24.38 -29.26 -8.52
C ARG A 147 -23.46 -28.28 -7.78
N GLN A 148 -23.21 -27.10 -8.34
CA GLN A 148 -22.26 -26.12 -7.84
C GLN A 148 -23.01 -24.98 -7.15
N THR A 149 -22.85 -24.87 -5.83
CA THR A 149 -23.42 -23.77 -5.04
C THR A 149 -22.44 -22.62 -4.83
N ARG A 150 -21.18 -22.79 -5.27
CA ARG A 150 -20.11 -21.80 -5.16
C ARG A 150 -19.28 -21.77 -6.44
N VAL A 151 -18.78 -20.59 -6.78
CA VAL A 151 -17.82 -20.39 -7.87
C VAL A 151 -16.67 -19.50 -7.44
N GLU A 152 -15.56 -19.67 -8.14
CA GLU A 152 -14.39 -18.83 -8.01
C GLU A 152 -14.39 -17.77 -9.11
N LEU A 153 -14.21 -16.51 -8.71
CA LEU A 153 -14.19 -15.34 -9.58
C LEU A 153 -12.81 -14.69 -9.43
N THR A 154 -11.96 -14.86 -10.44
CA THR A 154 -10.57 -14.40 -10.41
C THR A 154 -10.46 -13.03 -11.08
N LEU A 155 -9.96 -12.03 -10.35
CA LEU A 155 -9.54 -10.74 -10.88
C LEU A 155 -8.01 -10.71 -10.98
N SER A 156 -7.48 -11.05 -12.15
CA SER A 156 -6.04 -11.12 -12.42
C SER A 156 -5.45 -9.76 -12.84
N ASP A 157 -4.12 -9.70 -12.90
CA ASP A 157 -3.35 -8.54 -13.36
C ASP A 157 -3.79 -7.27 -12.64
N LEU A 158 -3.75 -7.33 -11.30
CA LEU A 158 -4.22 -6.27 -10.45
C LEU A 158 -3.48 -4.98 -10.75
N GLU A 159 -4.27 -3.93 -10.71
CA GLU A 159 -3.84 -2.59 -10.96
C GLU A 159 -4.47 -1.78 -9.87
N THR A 160 -3.95 -0.60 -9.66
CA THR A 160 -4.50 0.31 -8.67
C THR A 160 -5.95 0.73 -8.97
N SER A 161 -6.40 0.62 -10.23
CA SER A 161 -7.81 0.78 -10.66
C SER A 161 -8.74 -0.28 -10.06
N HIS A 162 -8.18 -1.44 -9.72
CA HIS A 162 -8.86 -2.52 -9.01
C HIS A 162 -9.00 -2.24 -7.51
N GLN A 163 -8.42 -1.16 -6.96
CA GLN A 163 -8.77 -0.74 -5.60
C GLN A 163 -10.26 -0.37 -5.50
N GLY A 164 -10.93 -0.85 -4.46
CA GLY A 164 -12.32 -0.48 -4.19
C GLY A 164 -13.13 -1.57 -3.50
N SER A 165 -14.44 -1.41 -3.57
CA SER A 165 -15.45 -2.26 -2.95
C SER A 165 -16.06 -3.20 -3.97
N TYR A 166 -16.15 -4.49 -3.64
CA TYR A 166 -16.62 -5.56 -4.50
C TYR A 166 -17.81 -6.25 -3.88
N SER A 167 -18.78 -6.58 -4.73
CA SER A 167 -19.94 -7.39 -4.39
C SER A 167 -20.20 -8.41 -5.50
N CYS A 168 -20.98 -9.43 -5.20
CA CYS A 168 -21.39 -10.43 -6.16
C CYS A 168 -22.92 -10.59 -6.13
N LEU A 169 -23.50 -10.95 -7.27
CA LEU A 169 -24.88 -11.39 -7.39
C LEU A 169 -24.95 -12.56 -8.37
N TYR A 170 -26.08 -13.28 -8.39
CA TYR A 170 -26.32 -14.34 -9.36
C TYR A 170 -27.65 -14.13 -10.11
N ARG A 171 -27.75 -14.74 -11.29
CA ARG A 171 -28.96 -14.78 -12.12
C ARG A 171 -29.31 -16.23 -12.45
N LEU A 172 -30.59 -16.57 -12.32
CA LEU A 172 -31.11 -17.86 -12.77
C LEU A 172 -31.23 -17.87 -14.30
N GLN A 173 -30.73 -18.92 -14.94
CA GLN A 173 -30.88 -19.10 -16.39
C GLN A 173 -32.37 -19.14 -16.78
N GLY A 174 -32.75 -18.35 -17.79
CA GLY A 174 -34.12 -18.30 -18.30
C GLY A 174 -35.09 -17.42 -17.50
N ASN A 175 -34.61 -16.72 -16.47
CA ASN A 175 -35.44 -15.85 -15.63
C ASN A 175 -34.91 -14.40 -15.64
N PRO A 176 -35.75 -13.41 -15.96
CA PRO A 176 -35.36 -12.00 -15.87
C PRO A 176 -35.36 -11.55 -14.40
N GLY A 177 -34.24 -11.77 -13.70
CA GLY A 177 -34.12 -11.32 -12.30
C GLY A 177 -32.74 -11.55 -11.68
N ASN A 178 -32.14 -10.48 -11.15
CA ASN A 178 -30.89 -10.55 -10.39
C ASN A 178 -31.18 -10.86 -8.92
N SER A 179 -30.43 -11.75 -8.28
CA SER A 179 -30.45 -11.83 -6.82
C SER A 179 -30.11 -10.47 -6.17
N PRO A 180 -30.44 -10.27 -4.89
CA PRO A 180 -29.84 -9.19 -4.12
C PRO A 180 -28.31 -9.27 -4.17
N SER A 181 -27.63 -8.14 -4.01
CA SER A 181 -26.18 -8.07 -3.89
C SER A 181 -25.70 -8.73 -2.60
N SER A 182 -24.53 -9.37 -2.65
CA SER A 182 -23.84 -9.92 -1.48
C SER A 182 -23.39 -8.83 -0.49
N ASN A 183 -22.76 -9.27 0.61
CA ASN A 183 -21.87 -8.43 1.40
C ASN A 183 -20.74 -7.82 0.54
N ILE A 184 -20.16 -6.74 1.03
CA ILE A 184 -19.10 -5.99 0.34
C ILE A 184 -17.73 -6.38 0.88
N ILE A 185 -16.75 -6.56 -0.01
CA ILE A 185 -15.33 -6.73 0.33
C ILE A 185 -14.53 -5.57 -0.26
N ASN A 186 -13.65 -4.97 0.53
CA ASN A 186 -12.76 -3.89 0.09
C ASN A 186 -11.35 -4.42 -0.15
N ILE A 187 -10.75 -4.04 -1.28
CA ILE A 187 -9.33 -4.28 -1.55
C ILE A 187 -8.58 -2.96 -1.81
N THR A 188 -7.32 -2.95 -1.40
CA THR A 188 -6.28 -1.91 -1.58
C THR A 188 -5.11 -2.51 -2.35
N VAL A 189 -4.25 -1.69 -2.94
CA VAL A 189 -3.06 -2.19 -3.65
C VAL A 189 -1.81 -1.41 -3.17
N GLU A 190 -0.81 -2.05 -2.50
CA GLU A 190 0.42 -1.53 -1.82
C GLU A 190 1.79 -2.11 -2.33
N ILE A 191 2.97 -1.86 -1.67
CA ILE A 191 4.35 -1.84 -2.29
C ILE A 191 5.47 -2.55 -1.49
N HIS A 192 6.52 -3.09 -2.15
CA HIS A 192 7.66 -3.80 -1.51
C HIS A 192 8.69 -2.91 -0.79
N THR A 193 9.34 -3.51 0.22
CA THR A 193 10.39 -2.92 1.06
C THR A 193 11.75 -2.88 0.36
N PRO A 194 12.54 -1.79 0.51
CA PRO A 194 13.86 -1.69 -0.10
C PRO A 194 14.95 -2.41 0.71
N GLN A 195 15.97 -2.91 0.01
CA GLN A 195 17.25 -3.38 0.53
C GLN A 195 18.25 -2.22 0.65
N ILE A 196 19.22 -2.34 1.57
CA ILE A 196 20.26 -1.32 1.80
C ILE A 196 21.65 -1.98 1.87
N TRP A 197 22.66 -1.31 1.32
CA TRP A 197 24.08 -1.67 1.48
C TRP A 197 24.95 -0.42 1.35
N TYR A 198 26.25 -0.51 1.67
CA TYR A 198 27.20 0.60 1.46
C TYR A 198 28.49 0.11 0.81
N ASN A 199 29.15 1.01 0.08
CA ASN A 199 30.47 0.83 -0.47
C ASN A 199 31.41 1.90 0.07
N ALA A 200 32.59 1.49 0.54
CA ALA A 200 33.64 2.39 1.01
C ALA A 200 34.97 2.04 0.30
N SER A 201 35.95 2.94 0.41
CA SER A 201 37.31 2.69 -0.13
C SER A 201 37.88 1.36 0.39
N PRO A 202 38.56 0.54 -0.44
CA PRO A 202 39.00 -0.82 -0.11
C PRO A 202 40.00 -0.91 1.06
N THR A 203 40.51 0.23 1.55
CA THR A 203 41.42 0.31 2.69
C THR A 203 40.73 0.23 4.07
N ALA A 204 39.39 0.27 4.14
CA ALA A 204 38.64 0.31 5.40
C ALA A 204 38.01 -1.06 5.77
N ARG A 205 37.93 -1.36 7.07
CA ARG A 205 37.26 -2.57 7.58
C ARG A 205 35.74 -2.48 7.37
N PRO A 206 35.01 -3.60 7.22
CA PRO A 206 33.55 -3.59 7.17
C PRO A 206 32.94 -2.90 8.42
N GLY A 207 32.08 -1.92 8.19
CA GLY A 207 31.41 -1.10 9.20
C GLY A 207 32.16 0.19 9.56
N TRP A 208 33.29 0.47 8.91
CA TRP A 208 34.15 1.61 9.20
C TRP A 208 34.42 2.46 7.96
N VAL A 209 34.43 3.77 8.14
CA VAL A 209 34.87 4.74 7.13
C VAL A 209 35.88 5.69 7.78
N ASN A 210 37.00 5.96 7.11
CA ASN A 210 37.97 6.92 7.62
C ASN A 210 37.49 8.35 7.35
N ARG A 211 37.65 9.24 8.33
CA ARG A 211 37.34 10.66 8.22
C ARG A 211 38.10 11.25 7.04
N GLY A 212 37.43 12.06 6.22
CA GLY A 212 38.00 12.61 5.00
C GLY A 212 37.77 11.76 3.75
N GLN A 213 37.40 10.49 3.87
CA GLN A 213 37.14 9.62 2.71
C GLN A 213 35.68 9.67 2.26
N SER A 214 35.46 9.37 0.98
CA SER A 214 34.11 9.22 0.43
C SER A 214 33.56 7.81 0.63
N PHE A 215 32.27 7.70 0.91
CA PHE A 215 31.54 6.43 0.90
C PHE A 215 30.13 6.61 0.34
N ASN A 216 29.53 5.52 -0.11
CA ASN A 216 28.24 5.50 -0.78
C ASN A 216 27.30 4.53 -0.07
N VAL A 217 26.05 4.93 0.16
CA VAL A 217 24.99 4.06 0.70
C VAL A 217 23.95 3.86 -0.39
N THR A 218 23.69 2.62 -0.80
CA THR A 218 22.76 2.30 -1.87
C THR A 218 21.50 1.64 -1.31
N CYS A 219 20.35 2.18 -1.67
CA CYS A 219 19.06 1.53 -1.46
C CYS A 219 18.62 0.87 -2.79
N SER A 220 18.02 -0.31 -2.74
CA SER A 220 17.50 -0.99 -3.92
C SER A 220 16.17 -1.68 -3.64
N THR A 221 15.38 -1.93 -4.66
CA THR A 221 14.14 -2.70 -4.57
C THR A 221 13.95 -3.44 -5.90
N GLN A 222 13.04 -4.41 -5.96
CA GLN A 222 12.68 -5.00 -7.24
C GLN A 222 12.09 -3.91 -8.15
N PRO A 223 12.22 -3.98 -9.48
CA PRO A 223 11.60 -3.01 -10.37
C PRO A 223 10.10 -2.89 -10.05
N GLN A 224 9.73 -1.80 -9.41
CA GLN A 224 8.38 -1.55 -8.93
C GLN A 224 8.09 -0.07 -9.08
N TYR A 225 6.88 0.26 -9.52
CA TYR A 225 6.27 1.60 -9.60
C TYR A 225 7.26 2.77 -9.93
N PRO A 226 7.33 3.24 -11.19
CA PRO A 226 8.25 4.32 -11.58
C PRO A 226 7.95 5.64 -10.85
N GLY A 227 8.99 6.46 -10.59
CA GLY A 227 8.83 7.82 -10.05
C GLY A 227 8.70 7.93 -8.53
N GLY A 228 8.96 6.85 -7.78
CA GLY A 228 9.06 6.91 -6.32
C GLY A 228 10.35 7.56 -5.83
N SER A 229 10.53 7.56 -4.52
CA SER A 229 11.75 8.05 -3.88
C SER A 229 12.20 7.07 -2.81
N PHE A 230 13.50 6.86 -2.74
CA PHE A 230 14.09 6.25 -1.57
C PHE A 230 14.38 7.35 -0.56
N GLN A 231 14.06 7.09 0.70
CA GLN A 231 14.44 7.93 1.80
C GLN A 231 15.37 7.16 2.72
N LEU A 232 16.54 7.72 2.94
CA LEU A 232 17.58 7.20 3.81
C LEU A 232 17.54 7.97 5.14
N ARG A 233 17.22 7.29 6.22
CA ARG A 233 17.23 7.83 7.58
C ARG A 233 18.53 7.45 8.27
N LEU A 234 19.30 8.44 8.71
CA LEU A 234 20.47 8.28 9.57
C LEU A 234 20.08 8.58 11.04
N ILE A 235 20.05 7.56 11.87
CA ILE A 235 19.67 7.60 13.28
C ILE A 235 20.93 7.68 14.13
N ARG A 236 21.01 8.71 14.98
CA ARG A 236 22.15 9.00 15.86
C ARG A 236 21.65 9.34 17.27
N PRO A 237 22.51 9.28 18.30
CA PRO A 237 22.12 9.65 19.68
C PRO A 237 21.58 11.08 19.78
N ASN A 238 22.12 12.00 18.97
CA ASN A 238 21.75 13.42 18.97
C ASN A 238 20.64 13.77 17.96
N GLY A 239 19.94 12.77 17.41
CA GLY A 239 18.80 12.98 16.50
C GLY A 239 18.89 12.22 15.17
N THR A 240 17.83 12.31 14.36
CA THR A 240 17.73 11.62 13.06
C THR A 240 17.87 12.59 11.89
N VAL A 241 18.71 12.27 10.92
CA VAL A 241 18.84 12.98 9.63
C VAL A 241 18.14 12.18 8.54
N ARG A 242 17.53 12.86 7.57
CA ARG A 242 16.86 12.21 6.44
C ARG A 242 17.42 12.73 5.14
N HIS A 243 17.78 11.81 4.26
CA HIS A 243 18.14 12.07 2.87
C HIS A 243 17.07 11.46 1.97
N SER A 244 16.79 12.06 0.82
CA SER A 244 15.88 11.48 -0.15
C SER A 244 16.44 11.63 -1.54
N LEU A 245 16.36 10.55 -2.33
CA LEU A 245 16.73 10.55 -3.73
C LEU A 245 15.59 9.96 -4.57
N PRO A 246 15.36 10.50 -5.78
CA PRO A 246 14.38 9.96 -6.70
C PRO A 246 14.81 8.60 -7.25
N ALA A 247 13.89 7.66 -7.35
CA ALA A 247 14.10 6.29 -7.83
C ALA A 247 13.99 6.21 -9.37
N LEU A 248 14.97 6.79 -10.08
CA LEU A 248 15.06 6.74 -11.55
C LEU A 248 15.38 5.32 -12.07
N THR A 249 15.95 4.49 -11.19
CA THR A 249 16.32 3.10 -11.40
C THR A 249 15.83 2.28 -10.19
N PRO A 250 15.76 0.93 -10.26
CA PRO A 250 15.36 0.09 -9.11
C PRO A 250 16.31 0.19 -7.91
N PHE A 251 17.37 0.98 -8.02
CA PHE A 251 18.28 1.33 -6.94
C PHE A 251 18.70 2.79 -7.03
N VAL A 252 19.10 3.37 -5.91
CA VAL A 252 19.72 4.71 -5.84
C VAL A 252 20.87 4.69 -4.87
N THR A 253 21.87 5.52 -5.14
CA THR A 253 23.07 5.61 -4.31
C THR A 253 23.19 7.01 -3.72
N PHE A 254 23.18 7.08 -2.39
CA PHE A 254 23.47 8.27 -1.60
C PHE A 254 24.98 8.39 -1.40
N SER A 255 25.58 9.43 -1.98
CA SER A 255 27.02 9.67 -1.89
C SER A 255 27.38 10.65 -0.78
N PHE A 256 28.37 10.26 0.03
CA PHE A 256 28.94 11.06 1.10
C PHE A 256 30.41 11.32 0.76
N PRO A 257 30.77 12.48 0.18
CA PRO A 257 32.10 12.71 -0.38
C PRO A 257 33.20 12.91 0.66
N ASN A 258 32.83 13.32 1.88
CA ASN A 258 33.76 13.57 2.98
C ASN A 258 33.16 13.06 4.29
N ALA A 259 33.60 11.90 4.75
CA ALA A 259 33.14 11.31 5.99
C ALA A 259 33.57 12.14 7.21
N GLN A 260 32.61 12.44 8.08
CA GLN A 260 32.80 13.17 9.34
C GLN A 260 32.15 12.40 10.49
N ALA A 261 32.49 12.74 11.75
CA ALA A 261 31.86 12.13 12.93
C ALA A 261 30.32 12.30 12.94
N SER A 262 29.79 13.31 12.25
CA SER A 262 28.36 13.49 12.06
C SER A 262 27.71 12.43 11.16
N ASN A 263 28.48 11.72 10.33
CA ASN A 263 27.98 10.64 9.48
C ASN A 263 27.98 9.27 10.18
N GLU A 264 28.42 9.19 11.44
CA GLU A 264 28.37 7.97 12.24
C GLU A 264 26.95 7.71 12.74
N GLY A 265 26.47 6.47 12.65
CA GLY A 265 25.15 6.04 13.14
C GLY A 265 24.54 4.87 12.36
N TYR A 266 23.21 4.73 12.47
CA TYR A 266 22.44 3.68 11.82
C TYR A 266 21.63 4.21 10.64
N TYR A 267 21.71 3.54 9.50
CA TYR A 267 21.08 3.94 8.24
C TYR A 267 19.93 3.01 7.88
N CYS A 268 18.73 3.54 7.60
CA CYS A 268 17.57 2.77 7.15
C CYS A 268 16.99 3.37 5.86
N CYS A 269 16.67 2.55 4.86
CA CYS A 269 16.00 2.96 3.64
C CYS A 269 14.49 2.72 3.73
N LEU A 270 13.68 3.60 3.16
CA LEU A 270 12.26 3.35 2.91
C LEU A 270 11.92 3.80 1.50
N TYR A 271 11.03 3.09 0.83
CA TYR A 271 10.51 3.45 -0.48
C TYR A 271 9.18 4.15 -0.29
N LYS A 272 9.11 5.39 -0.72
CA LYS A 272 7.88 6.15 -0.77
C LYS A 272 7.52 6.34 -2.21
N VAL A 273 6.38 5.81 -2.58
CA VAL A 273 5.70 6.29 -3.76
C VAL A 273 4.36 6.81 -3.31
N GLN A 274 4.01 7.94 -3.87
CA GLN A 274 2.70 8.49 -3.68
C GLN A 274 1.85 7.96 -4.82
N PHE A 275 0.81 7.20 -4.50
CA PHE A 275 -0.11 6.66 -5.49
C PHE A 275 -1.54 6.98 -5.07
N GLY A 276 -2.36 7.54 -5.97
CA GLY A 276 -3.75 7.91 -5.64
C GLY A 276 -3.92 8.87 -4.45
N GLY A 277 -2.97 9.79 -4.20
CA GLY A 277 -3.01 10.75 -3.08
C GLY A 277 -2.70 10.14 -1.70
N ARG A 278 -2.54 8.81 -1.63
CA ARG A 278 -2.08 8.09 -0.45
C ARG A 278 -0.57 7.94 -0.56
N THR A 279 0.11 8.29 0.51
CA THR A 279 1.54 7.95 0.59
C THR A 279 1.60 6.49 0.96
N PHE A 280 1.94 5.67 -0.02
CA PHE A 280 2.26 4.29 0.25
C PHE A 280 3.73 4.26 0.62
N VAL A 281 3.92 4.07 1.92
CA VAL A 281 5.23 3.99 2.51
C VAL A 281 5.53 2.51 2.61
N SER A 282 6.54 2.05 1.90
CA SER A 282 7.10 0.74 2.20
C SER A 282 7.59 0.74 3.65
N ARG A 283 7.76 -0.44 4.23
CA ARG A 283 8.47 -0.54 5.51
C ARG A 283 9.93 -0.11 5.37
N GLU A 284 10.53 0.26 6.50
CA GLU A 284 11.96 0.57 6.55
C GLU A 284 12.80 -0.70 6.36
N SER A 285 13.97 -0.55 5.74
CA SER A 285 14.96 -1.60 5.56
C SER A 285 15.61 -1.96 6.89
N GLN A 286 16.41 -3.03 6.89
CA GLN A 286 17.27 -3.34 8.04
C GLN A 286 18.25 -2.21 8.32
N PRO A 287 18.53 -1.89 9.60
CA PRO A 287 19.45 -0.82 9.96
C PRO A 287 20.89 -1.21 9.64
N LEU A 288 21.59 -0.32 8.94
CA LEU A 288 23.00 -0.46 8.57
C LEU A 288 23.88 0.45 9.44
N ALA A 289 24.75 -0.12 10.26
CA ALA A 289 25.64 0.65 11.14
C ALA A 289 26.93 1.08 10.40
N ILE A 290 27.28 2.36 10.50
CA ILE A 290 28.53 2.91 9.95
C ILE A 290 29.21 3.77 11.01
N ASN A 291 30.50 3.51 11.26
CA ASN A 291 31.33 4.26 12.20
C ASN A 291 32.41 5.08 11.49
N VAL A 292 32.70 6.29 11.97
CA VAL A 292 33.67 7.19 11.33
C VAL A 292 34.89 7.39 12.23
N ARG A 293 36.07 6.99 11.78
CA ARG A 293 37.32 7.11 12.55
C ARG A 293 38.27 8.14 11.99
N ASP A 294 39.03 8.81 12.85
CA ASP A 294 40.14 9.66 12.41
C ASP A 294 41.26 8.83 11.77
N PRO A 295 41.86 9.32 10.66
CA PRO A 295 43.05 8.68 10.10
C PRO A 295 44.16 8.72 11.15
N VAL A 296 44.67 7.55 11.52
CA VAL A 296 45.78 7.45 12.48
C VAL A 296 47.02 8.05 11.82
N LEU A 297 47.49 9.20 12.33
CA LEU A 297 48.78 9.77 11.94
C LEU A 297 49.88 8.73 12.21
N SER A 298 50.71 8.45 11.20
CA SER A 298 51.86 7.57 11.38
C SER A 298 52.73 8.09 12.54
N PRO A 299 53.25 7.22 13.43
CA PRO A 299 54.09 7.63 14.55
C PRO A 299 55.33 8.44 14.12
N VAL A 300 55.78 8.28 12.86
CA VAL A 300 56.88 9.07 12.27
C VAL A 300 56.51 10.55 12.13
N LEU A 301 55.30 10.85 11.67
CA LEU A 301 54.82 12.24 11.53
C LEU A 301 54.64 12.91 12.89
N ILE A 302 54.18 12.16 13.89
CA ILE A 302 54.03 12.66 15.27
C ILE A 302 55.41 13.01 15.84
N SER A 303 56.41 12.14 15.66
CA SER A 303 57.78 12.38 16.13
C SER A 303 58.41 13.62 15.49
N LEU A 304 58.25 13.80 14.17
CA LEU A 304 58.77 14.96 13.44
C LEU A 304 58.16 16.29 13.93
N LEU A 305 56.85 16.31 14.19
CA LEU A 305 56.17 17.52 14.69
C LEU A 305 56.63 17.90 16.11
N VAL A 306 56.80 16.92 17.00
CA VAL A 306 57.28 17.15 18.37
C VAL A 306 58.75 17.59 18.38
N SER A 307 59.58 16.99 17.53
CA SER A 307 60.98 17.39 17.33
C SER A 307 61.10 18.84 16.83
N GLY A 308 60.29 19.23 15.84
CA GLY A 308 60.29 20.61 15.34
C GLY A 308 59.90 21.64 16.41
N LEU A 309 58.85 21.35 17.19
CA LEU A 309 58.37 22.27 18.23
C LEU A 309 59.39 22.46 19.35
N THR A 310 60.07 21.38 19.76
CA THR A 310 61.14 21.44 20.79
C THR A 310 62.38 22.21 20.31
N PHE A 311 62.72 22.13 19.03
CA PHE A 311 63.82 22.91 18.46
C PHE A 311 63.52 24.42 18.45
N VAL A 312 62.29 24.80 18.11
CA VAL A 312 61.85 26.21 18.11
C VAL A 312 61.83 26.80 19.52
N THR A 313 61.35 26.06 20.52
CA THR A 313 61.34 26.54 21.90
C THR A 313 62.76 26.67 22.47
N ALA A 314 63.64 25.72 22.16
CA ALA A 314 65.04 25.77 22.57
C ALA A 314 65.78 26.97 21.95
N THR A 315 65.61 27.21 20.65
CA THR A 315 66.23 28.36 19.96
C THR A 315 65.71 29.70 20.48
N CYS A 316 64.40 29.82 20.74
CA CYS A 316 63.84 31.01 21.42
C CYS A 316 64.45 31.22 22.82
N ALA A 317 64.59 30.16 23.62
CA ALA A 317 65.20 30.26 24.95
C ALA A 317 66.67 30.71 24.86
N ILE A 318 67.44 30.16 23.92
CA ILE A 318 68.84 30.55 23.69
C ILE A 318 68.93 32.03 23.27
N LEU A 319 68.05 32.51 22.38
CA LEU A 319 68.04 33.91 21.97
C LEU A 319 67.66 34.87 23.11
N ILE A 320 66.75 34.45 24.00
CA ILE A 320 66.40 35.21 25.20
C ILE A 320 67.61 35.28 26.15
N VAL A 321 68.28 34.15 26.40
CA VAL A 321 69.49 34.09 27.24
C VAL A 321 70.61 34.93 26.63
N ALA A 322 70.83 34.85 25.32
CA ALA A 322 71.84 35.66 24.61
C ALA A 322 71.54 37.16 24.73
N LYS A 323 70.29 37.59 24.61
CA LYS A 323 69.89 38.99 24.85
C LYS A 323 70.16 39.44 26.29
N VAL A 324 69.92 38.57 27.28
CA VAL A 324 70.23 38.85 28.69
C VAL A 324 71.74 38.97 28.92
N TYR A 325 72.53 38.09 28.29
CA TYR A 325 74.00 38.10 28.41
C TYR A 325 74.63 39.31 27.71
N CYS A 326 74.17 39.67 26.52
CA CYS A 326 74.65 40.87 25.81
C CYS A 326 74.34 42.18 26.56
N LYS A 327 73.25 42.23 27.36
CA LYS A 327 73.01 43.37 28.26
C LYS A 327 73.99 43.45 29.43
N ARG A 328 74.56 42.33 29.89
CA ARG A 328 75.57 42.31 30.96
C ARG A 328 76.99 42.68 30.49
N ALA A 329 77.33 42.48 29.22
CA ALA A 329 78.69 42.68 28.70
C ALA A 329 79.10 44.15 28.44
N LYS A 330 78.24 45.15 28.71
CA LYS A 330 78.51 46.59 28.46
C LYS A 330 79.03 47.37 29.70
N LYS A 331 79.81 46.75 30.58
CA LYS A 331 80.63 47.43 31.60
C LYS A 331 82.10 47.02 31.41
N PRO A 332 83.05 47.94 31.12
CA PRO A 332 84.44 47.57 30.89
C PRO A 332 85.24 47.50 32.20
N THR A 333 86.08 46.48 32.34
CA THR A 333 87.13 46.38 33.37
C THR A 333 88.45 45.99 32.70
N GLU A 334 89.46 46.78 33.02
CA GLU A 334 90.85 46.77 32.56
C GLU A 334 91.69 45.76 33.39
N LEU A 335 92.50 44.94 32.72
CA LEU A 335 93.64 44.16 33.28
C LEU A 335 94.79 45.17 33.56
N GLU A 336 95.74 45.03 34.49
CA GLU A 336 96.61 43.90 34.85
C GLU A 336 97.54 44.32 36.03
N ARG A 337 98.15 43.31 36.69
CA ARG A 337 99.55 43.29 37.20
C ARG A 337 99.88 43.73 38.64
N GLU A 338 100.07 42.69 39.47
CA GLU A 338 101.25 42.34 40.30
C GLU A 338 102.19 43.45 40.84
N SER A 339 102.37 43.52 42.17
CA SER A 339 103.70 43.44 42.86
C SER A 339 103.61 43.60 44.39
N ARG A 340 104.45 42.82 45.09
CA ARG A 340 104.85 42.93 46.51
C ARG A 340 105.09 44.37 47.00
N THR A 341 104.72 44.69 48.24
CA THR A 341 105.65 44.90 49.38
C THR A 341 104.93 45.19 50.70
N VAL A 342 105.63 44.79 51.76
CA VAL A 342 105.49 45.01 53.21
C VAL A 342 105.29 46.50 53.56
N ASP A 343 104.32 46.85 54.42
CA ASP A 343 104.53 47.33 55.80
C ASP A 343 103.26 47.94 56.42
N ASN A 344 103.10 47.71 57.73
CA ASN A 344 102.37 48.50 58.74
C ASN A 344 101.04 49.19 58.37
N THR A 345 99.93 48.77 59.01
CA THR A 345 99.18 49.59 59.99
C THR A 345 97.93 48.87 60.53
N TYR A 346 98.04 48.43 61.78
CA TYR A 346 97.07 48.25 62.89
C TYR A 346 95.57 47.88 62.69
N ILE A 347 95.19 46.85 63.48
CA ILE A 347 94.12 46.77 64.51
C ILE A 347 92.68 47.10 64.10
N ALA A 348 91.80 46.09 64.08
CA ALA A 348 90.85 45.83 65.18
C ALA A 348 89.95 44.63 64.84
N LEU A 349 90.09 43.56 65.62
CA LEU A 349 89.08 42.52 65.79
C LEU A 349 88.58 42.67 67.22
N THR A 350 87.27 42.80 67.40
CA THR A 350 86.65 42.24 68.59
C THR A 350 85.32 41.61 68.22
N ILE A 351 85.22 40.35 68.59
CA ILE A 351 84.15 39.40 68.34
C ILE A 351 83.10 39.54 69.45
N LYS A 352 81.82 39.66 69.10
CA LYS A 352 80.73 38.78 69.55
C LYS A 352 79.44 39.09 68.81
#